data_AF-R9IN33-F1
#
_entry.id   AF-R9IN33-F1
#
_cell.length_a   1.000
_cell.length_b   1.000
_cell.length_c   1.000
_cell.angle_alpha   90.00
_cell.angle_beta   90.00
_cell.angle_gamma   90.00
#
_symmetry.space_group_name_H-M   'P 1'
#
loop_
_entity.id
_entity.type
_entity.pdbx_description
1 polymer ?
#
loop_
_entity_poly.entity_id
_entity_poly.type
_entity_poly.pdbx_seq_one_letter_code
_entity_poly.pdbx_strand_id
1 'polypeptide(L)'
;MYGDFRQYQAGERVYIPEGEKCVDVCHANRAENVVTAGSSNDWKSKGKKFAAFFKGTDIVILQDNDKAGENLTRDIISSLNGVAASIKVVVPDKSRDNADIADFFSNGGTLQQLEEMIEETPCINESVTKQKDAGRPVIPQGQQNKHLEQAIRDLHAEQYETSDKGFGRLFADVFKDKHRYNPSRKDFMRYDGKRWIDDIEGVSARASAKALSDALVRYAVNVDTEGKYLKAVAALCNIRNRNNMLQDSKDVYFFSNEQLDVNDYFLNLQNGTLDLSGDKPVFLSHSPDMLLSKICSAEYNPAADCREWKKFLLEIMQGDTEKTLYLQKIAGLSLTGNTERETCFILFGSTTRKKYIL
;
A
#
# COMPACT_ATOMS: atom_id res chain seq x y z
N MET A 1 -8.39 -17.18 21.41
CA MET A 1 -8.36 -18.54 20.85
C MET A 1 -9.68 -19.13 21.20
N TYR A 2 -10.49 -19.40 20.18
CA TYR A 2 -11.82 -19.91 20.37
C TYR A 2 -12.15 -20.92 19.25
N GLY A 3 -12.89 -21.97 19.57
CA GLY A 3 -13.22 -23.07 18.67
C GLY A 3 -12.35 -24.32 18.86
N ASP A 4 -12.29 -25.17 17.82
CA ASP A 4 -11.83 -26.56 17.86
C ASP A 4 -10.30 -26.73 17.87
N PHE A 5 -9.57 -25.97 18.68
CA PHE A 5 -8.11 -26.04 18.70
C PHE A 5 -7.59 -27.41 19.15
N ARG A 6 -7.02 -28.16 18.20
CA ARG A 6 -6.29 -29.42 18.41
C ARG A 6 -5.15 -29.56 17.41
N GLN A 7 -4.36 -30.62 17.55
CA GLN A 7 -3.44 -31.01 16.48
C GLN A 7 -4.26 -31.60 15.32
N TYR A 8 -4.13 -31.00 14.14
CA TYR A 8 -4.77 -31.49 12.92
C TYR A 8 -3.84 -32.43 12.14
N GLN A 9 -4.44 -33.34 11.39
CA GLN A 9 -3.77 -34.23 10.45
C GLN A 9 -3.66 -33.55 9.08
N ALA A 10 -2.67 -33.98 8.29
CA ALA A 10 -2.50 -33.46 6.94
C ALA A 10 -3.73 -33.78 6.06
N GLY A 11 -4.18 -32.80 5.28
CA GLY A 11 -5.39 -32.88 4.46
C GLY A 11 -6.71 -32.64 5.21
N GLU A 12 -6.69 -32.45 6.53
CA GLU A 12 -7.90 -32.00 7.23
C GLU A 12 -8.23 -30.56 6.82
N ARG A 13 -9.52 -30.31 6.55
CA ARG A 13 -10.03 -28.96 6.30
C ARG A 13 -10.26 -28.24 7.62
N VAL A 14 -9.82 -26.99 7.69
CA VAL A 14 -9.97 -26.12 8.85
C VAL A 14 -10.52 -24.77 8.41
N TYR A 15 -11.56 -24.30 9.09
CA TYR A 15 -12.20 -23.00 8.84
C TYR A 15 -11.68 -21.95 9.81
N ILE A 16 -11.34 -20.77 9.30
CA ILE A 16 -10.86 -19.64 10.09
C ILE A 16 -11.73 -18.40 9.83
N PRO A 17 -12.79 -18.18 10.63
CA PRO A 17 -13.51 -16.91 10.66
C PRO A 17 -12.84 -15.88 11.58
N GLU A 18 -13.23 -14.61 11.48
CA GLU A 18 -12.57 -13.49 12.19
C GLU A 18 -12.91 -13.40 13.69
N GLY A 19 -14.12 -13.80 14.07
CA GLY A 19 -14.65 -13.59 15.42
C GLY A 19 -15.25 -14.84 16.07
N GLU A 20 -15.36 -14.82 17.40
CA GLU A 20 -15.90 -15.95 18.20
C GLU A 20 -17.36 -16.24 17.86
N LYS A 21 -18.18 -15.18 17.68
CA LYS A 21 -19.57 -15.29 17.21
C LYS A 21 -19.67 -16.06 15.88
N CYS A 22 -18.73 -15.84 14.96
CA CYS A 22 -18.70 -16.50 13.66
C CYS A 22 -18.37 -17.99 13.79
N VAL A 23 -17.50 -18.36 14.74
CA VAL A 23 -17.23 -19.76 15.09
C VAL A 23 -18.50 -20.44 15.61
N ASP A 24 -19.20 -19.81 16.55
CA ASP A 24 -20.44 -20.35 17.13
C ASP A 24 -21.51 -20.60 16.07
N VAL A 25 -21.67 -19.66 15.13
CA VAL A 25 -22.65 -19.81 14.04
C VAL A 25 -22.25 -20.92 13.07
N CYS A 26 -20.95 -21.10 12.79
CA CYS A 26 -20.47 -22.21 11.98
C CYS A 26 -20.77 -23.56 12.67
N HIS A 27 -20.51 -23.67 13.98
CA HIS A 27 -20.84 -24.86 14.78
C HIS A 27 -22.35 -25.14 14.82
N ALA A 28 -23.18 -24.11 14.97
CA ALA A 28 -24.64 -24.25 14.94
C ALA A 28 -25.14 -24.78 13.59
N ASN A 29 -24.39 -24.52 12.50
CA ASN A 29 -24.64 -25.02 11.16
C ASN A 29 -23.83 -26.30 10.84
N ARG A 30 -23.29 -26.98 11.85
CA ARG A 30 -22.59 -28.28 11.78
C ARG A 30 -21.26 -28.26 11.03
N ALA A 31 -20.61 -27.10 10.89
CA ALA A 31 -19.22 -27.07 10.46
C ALA A 31 -18.32 -27.60 11.58
N GLU A 32 -17.33 -28.42 11.24
CA GLU A 32 -16.32 -28.95 12.16
C GLU A 32 -14.95 -28.32 11.85
N ASN A 33 -14.01 -28.38 12.80
CA ASN A 33 -12.67 -27.80 12.68
C ASN A 33 -12.71 -26.28 12.43
N VAL A 34 -13.51 -25.56 13.22
CA VAL A 34 -13.65 -24.10 13.11
C VAL A 34 -12.88 -23.44 14.25
N VAL A 35 -11.96 -22.53 13.91
CA VAL A 35 -11.11 -21.86 14.89
C VAL A 35 -10.88 -20.40 14.58
N THR A 36 -10.79 -19.57 15.61
CA THR A 36 -10.36 -18.17 15.47
C THR A 36 -9.34 -17.77 16.52
N ALA A 37 -8.45 -16.86 16.15
CA ALA A 37 -7.56 -16.19 17.08
C ALA A 37 -8.07 -14.79 17.50
N GLY A 38 -9.17 -14.31 16.92
CA GLY A 38 -9.66 -12.94 17.08
C GLY A 38 -9.03 -11.98 16.06
N SER A 39 -8.85 -10.72 16.47
CA SER A 39 -8.41 -9.62 15.58
C SER A 39 -7.01 -9.80 14.97
N SER A 40 -6.64 -8.97 13.98
CA SER A 40 -5.28 -8.96 13.40
C SER A 40 -4.17 -8.76 14.45
N ASN A 41 -4.45 -7.99 15.52
CA ASN A 41 -3.50 -7.79 16.62
C ASN A 41 -3.35 -9.06 17.49
N ASP A 42 -4.45 -9.78 17.72
CA ASP A 42 -4.41 -11.07 18.38
C ASP A 42 -3.67 -12.11 17.52
N TRP A 43 -3.93 -12.13 16.21
CA TRP A 43 -3.22 -13.00 15.28
C TRP A 43 -1.72 -12.71 15.25
N LYS A 44 -1.28 -11.45 15.23
CA LYS A 44 0.16 -11.09 15.25
C LYS A 44 0.85 -11.46 16.54
N SER A 45 0.20 -11.24 17.68
CA SER A 45 0.79 -11.52 19.00
C SER A 45 0.89 -13.02 19.27
N LYS A 46 -0.05 -13.81 18.75
CA LYS A 46 -0.20 -15.23 19.08
C LYS A 46 0.30 -16.14 17.94
N GLY A 47 0.16 -15.72 16.68
CA GLY A 47 0.19 -16.50 15.42
C GLY A 47 1.41 -17.40 15.15
N LYS A 48 2.62 -17.03 15.61
CA LYS A 48 3.80 -17.92 15.47
C LYS A 48 3.65 -19.24 16.23
N LYS A 49 2.85 -19.28 17.30
CA LYS A 49 2.53 -20.51 18.04
C LYS A 49 1.43 -21.33 17.36
N PHE A 50 0.70 -20.76 16.41
CA PHE A 50 -0.51 -21.32 15.79
C PHE A 50 -0.21 -22.05 14.51
N ALA A 51 0.69 -21.50 13.70
CA ALA A 51 1.04 -22.09 12.42
C ALA A 51 1.41 -23.58 12.54
N ALA A 52 2.09 -23.98 13.63
CA ALA A 52 2.46 -25.36 13.88
C ALA A 52 1.28 -26.36 13.96
N PHE A 53 0.11 -25.93 14.42
CA PHE A 53 -1.09 -26.78 14.49
C PHE A 53 -1.68 -27.07 13.10
N PHE A 54 -1.45 -26.18 12.13
CA PHE A 54 -2.02 -26.21 10.78
C PHE A 54 -1.07 -26.80 9.73
N LYS A 55 -0.08 -27.58 10.17
CA LYS A 55 0.93 -28.14 9.27
C LYS A 55 0.29 -29.18 8.34
N GLY A 56 0.29 -28.90 7.05
CA GLY A 56 -0.23 -29.78 6.00
C GLY A 56 -1.76 -29.84 5.90
N THR A 57 -2.50 -28.94 6.55
CA THR A 57 -3.97 -28.88 6.49
C THR A 57 -4.46 -28.04 5.31
N ASP A 58 -5.73 -28.19 4.95
CA ASP A 58 -6.42 -27.36 3.97
C ASP A 58 -7.16 -26.22 4.68
N ILE A 59 -6.65 -24.99 4.54
CA ILE A 59 -7.18 -23.83 5.25
C ILE A 59 -8.23 -23.11 4.40
N VAL A 60 -9.38 -22.83 5.00
CA VAL A 60 -10.43 -21.97 4.45
C VAL A 60 -10.60 -20.77 5.36
N ILE A 61 -10.20 -19.59 4.90
CA ILE A 61 -10.39 -18.33 5.59
C ILE A 61 -11.77 -17.78 5.19
N LEU A 62 -12.62 -17.52 6.19
CA LEU A 62 -13.93 -16.92 6.02
C LEU A 62 -13.78 -15.42 6.34
N GLN A 63 -13.52 -14.63 5.30
CA GLN A 63 -13.21 -13.21 5.39
C GLN A 63 -14.49 -12.38 5.48
N ASP A 64 -14.52 -11.41 6.39
CA ASP A 64 -15.58 -10.42 6.47
C ASP A 64 -15.50 -9.47 5.26
N ASN A 65 -16.64 -8.96 4.81
CA ASN A 65 -16.73 -8.07 3.66
C ASN A 65 -16.35 -6.62 4.01
N ASP A 66 -15.15 -6.43 4.57
CA ASP A 66 -14.59 -5.12 4.90
C ASP A 66 -13.04 -5.07 4.86
N LYS A 67 -12.49 -3.87 5.07
CA LYS A 67 -11.04 -3.63 5.05
C LYS A 67 -10.29 -4.24 6.23
N ALA A 68 -10.95 -4.40 7.39
CA ALA A 68 -10.32 -5.02 8.55
C ALA A 68 -10.12 -6.52 8.28
N GLY A 69 -11.11 -7.16 7.66
CA GLY A 69 -11.06 -8.55 7.28
C GLY A 69 -10.03 -8.89 6.22
N GLU A 70 -9.88 -8.02 5.21
CA GLU A 70 -8.78 -8.13 4.25
C GLU A 70 -7.40 -8.08 4.93
N ASN A 71 -7.24 -7.24 5.96
CA ASN A 71 -5.98 -7.12 6.69
C ASN A 71 -5.69 -8.36 7.55
N LEU A 72 -6.69 -8.86 8.29
CA LEU A 72 -6.57 -10.10 9.05
C LEU A 72 -6.26 -11.29 8.13
N THR A 73 -6.96 -11.42 7.02
CA THR A 73 -6.73 -12.48 6.02
C THR A 73 -5.29 -12.45 5.50
N ARG A 74 -4.74 -11.26 5.21
CA ARG A 74 -3.34 -11.12 4.79
C ARG A 74 -2.36 -11.59 5.87
N ASP A 75 -2.64 -11.28 7.13
CA ASP A 75 -1.81 -11.69 8.27
C ASP A 75 -1.88 -13.22 8.49
N ILE A 76 -3.05 -13.83 8.30
CA ILE A 76 -3.26 -15.29 8.36
C ILE A 76 -2.49 -15.98 7.23
N ILE A 77 -2.69 -15.54 5.98
CA ILE A 77 -1.98 -16.09 4.80
C ILE A 77 -0.47 -16.01 5.03
N SER A 78 0.06 -14.84 5.43
CA SER A 78 1.49 -14.67 5.66
C SER A 78 2.05 -15.60 6.73
N SER A 79 1.24 -16.03 7.69
CA SER A 79 1.66 -16.90 8.79
C SER A 79 1.56 -18.39 8.46
N LEU A 80 0.62 -18.76 7.57
CA LEU A 80 0.35 -20.15 7.20
C LEU A 80 0.96 -20.54 5.85
N ASN A 81 1.48 -19.57 5.08
CA ASN A 81 2.20 -19.82 3.84
C ASN A 81 3.43 -20.70 4.09
N GLY A 82 3.55 -21.79 3.32
CA GLY A 82 4.60 -22.80 3.51
C GLY A 82 4.39 -23.74 4.72
N VAL A 83 3.28 -23.61 5.44
CA VAL A 83 2.91 -24.49 6.56
C VAL A 83 1.65 -25.31 6.25
N ALA A 84 0.59 -24.65 5.77
CA ALA A 84 -0.62 -25.31 5.28
C ALA A 84 -0.36 -26.00 3.92
N ALA A 85 -1.15 -27.03 3.60
CA ALA A 85 -1.13 -27.67 2.28
C ALA A 85 -1.84 -26.81 1.22
N SER A 86 -2.93 -26.16 1.59
CA SER A 86 -3.69 -25.24 0.73
C SER A 86 -4.30 -24.12 1.56
N ILE A 87 -4.51 -22.96 0.94
CA ILE A 87 -5.21 -21.82 1.55
C ILE A 87 -6.22 -21.29 0.54
N LYS A 88 -7.49 -21.21 0.94
CA LYS A 88 -8.59 -20.57 0.19
C LYS A 88 -9.17 -19.44 1.01
N VAL A 89 -9.61 -18.37 0.36
CA VAL A 89 -10.27 -17.22 1.00
C VAL A 89 -11.66 -17.08 0.39
N VAL A 90 -12.67 -17.17 1.23
CA VAL A 90 -14.07 -17.01 0.85
C VAL A 90 -14.63 -15.82 1.61
N VAL A 91 -15.28 -14.90 0.89
CA VAL A 91 -16.11 -13.84 1.48
C VAL A 91 -17.55 -14.37 1.44
N PRO A 92 -18.12 -14.87 2.56
CA PRO A 92 -19.34 -15.65 2.54
C PRO A 92 -20.58 -14.83 2.16
N ASP A 93 -20.69 -13.61 2.68
CA ASP A 93 -21.77 -12.69 2.34
C ASP A 93 -21.20 -11.42 1.70
N LYS A 94 -21.67 -11.10 0.50
CA LYS A 94 -21.29 -9.89 -0.27
C LYS A 94 -22.46 -8.91 -0.44
N SER A 95 -23.57 -9.14 0.27
CA SER A 95 -24.81 -8.37 0.13
C SER A 95 -24.69 -6.93 0.64
N ARG A 96 -23.84 -6.69 1.63
CA ARG A 96 -23.56 -5.37 2.22
C ARG A 96 -22.13 -5.27 2.73
N ASP A 97 -21.67 -4.04 2.93
CA ASP A 97 -20.39 -3.78 3.59
C ASP A 97 -20.42 -4.25 5.05
N ASN A 98 -19.29 -4.79 5.52
CA ASN A 98 -19.11 -5.40 6.85
C ASN A 98 -20.10 -6.55 7.12
N ALA A 99 -20.42 -7.34 6.09
CA ALA A 99 -21.16 -8.59 6.26
C ALA A 99 -20.17 -9.73 6.59
N ASP A 100 -20.57 -10.63 7.48
CA ASP A 100 -19.77 -11.75 7.93
C ASP A 100 -20.45 -13.10 7.63
N ILE A 101 -19.82 -14.21 8.04
CA ILE A 101 -20.42 -15.55 7.90
C ILE A 101 -21.72 -15.71 8.72
N ALA A 102 -21.90 -14.95 9.81
CA ALA A 102 -23.13 -15.02 10.58
C ALA A 102 -24.30 -14.36 9.83
N ASP A 103 -24.05 -13.28 9.10
CA ASP A 103 -25.01 -12.67 8.18
C ASP A 103 -25.39 -13.64 7.05
N PHE A 104 -24.41 -14.34 6.46
CA PHE A 104 -24.65 -15.35 5.42
C PHE A 104 -25.69 -16.40 5.85
N PHE A 105 -25.48 -17.03 7.01
CA PHE A 105 -26.41 -18.02 7.53
C PHE A 105 -27.76 -17.41 7.93
N SER A 106 -27.76 -16.19 8.50
CA SER A 106 -28.99 -15.49 8.86
C SER A 106 -29.86 -15.13 7.66
N ASN A 107 -29.25 -14.90 6.50
CA ASN A 107 -29.91 -14.63 5.24
C ASN A 107 -30.36 -15.91 4.50
N GLY A 108 -30.28 -17.07 5.15
CA GLY A 108 -30.69 -18.37 4.58
C GLY A 108 -29.60 -19.10 3.80
N GLY A 109 -28.34 -18.64 3.90
CA GLY A 109 -27.18 -19.37 3.39
C GLY A 109 -27.04 -20.73 4.06
N THR A 110 -26.63 -21.75 3.31
CA THR A 110 -26.42 -23.12 3.84
C THR A 110 -24.96 -23.54 3.80
N LEU A 111 -24.60 -24.55 4.59
CA LEU A 111 -23.24 -25.11 4.56
C LEU A 111 -22.92 -25.67 3.17
N GLN A 112 -23.89 -26.26 2.48
CA GLN A 112 -23.73 -26.75 1.11
C GLN A 112 -23.36 -25.61 0.15
N GLN A 113 -24.04 -24.46 0.24
CA GLN A 113 -23.70 -23.30 -0.59
C GLN A 113 -22.30 -22.75 -0.25
N LEU A 114 -21.92 -22.78 1.03
CA LEU A 114 -20.56 -22.41 1.44
C LEU A 114 -19.52 -23.39 0.86
N GLU A 115 -19.81 -24.69 0.85
CA GLU A 115 -18.96 -25.73 0.26
C GLU A 115 -18.79 -25.53 -1.25
N GLU A 116 -19.88 -25.24 -1.97
CA GLU A 116 -19.85 -24.89 -3.39
C GLU A 116 -18.95 -23.67 -3.64
N MET A 117 -19.09 -22.61 -2.84
CA MET A 117 -18.21 -21.44 -2.92
C MET A 117 -16.74 -21.79 -2.68
N ILE A 118 -16.45 -22.70 -1.74
CA ILE A 118 -15.08 -23.14 -1.44
C ILE A 118 -14.52 -23.96 -2.61
N GLU A 119 -15.32 -24.83 -3.23
CA GLU A 119 -14.89 -25.62 -4.39
C GLU A 119 -14.55 -24.73 -5.59
N GLU A 120 -15.39 -23.73 -5.87
CA GLU A 120 -15.18 -22.74 -6.92
C GLU A 120 -14.02 -21.78 -6.63
N THR A 121 -13.69 -21.59 -5.35
CA THR A 121 -12.61 -20.70 -4.92
C THR A 121 -11.25 -21.35 -5.26
N PRO A 122 -10.40 -20.69 -6.08
CA PRO A 122 -9.08 -21.21 -6.40
C PRO A 122 -8.21 -21.22 -5.13
N CYS A 123 -7.39 -22.27 -4.99
CA CYS A 123 -6.34 -22.27 -3.98
C CYS A 123 -5.33 -21.17 -4.27
N ILE A 124 -4.89 -20.48 -3.22
CA ILE A 124 -3.78 -19.55 -3.26
C ILE A 124 -2.50 -20.37 -3.44
N ASN A 125 -2.23 -20.79 -4.67
CA ASN A 125 -0.95 -21.33 -5.08
C ASN A 125 -0.06 -20.15 -5.45
N GLU A 126 1.17 -20.09 -4.94
CA GLU A 126 2.17 -19.12 -5.41
C GLU A 126 2.54 -19.38 -6.87
N SER A 127 1.67 -18.92 -7.77
CA SER A 127 1.92 -18.63 -9.17
C SER A 127 0.84 -17.73 -9.79
N VAL A 128 0.11 -16.91 -9.02
CA VAL A 128 -0.60 -15.72 -9.52
C VAL A 128 -0.64 -14.64 -8.43
N THR A 129 0.32 -13.72 -8.44
CA THR A 129 0.03 -12.32 -8.07
C THR A 129 0.10 -11.49 -9.34
N LYS A 130 -0.90 -11.69 -10.21
CA LYS A 130 -1.23 -10.79 -11.31
C LYS A 130 -2.74 -10.77 -11.53
N GLN A 131 -3.43 -9.88 -10.81
CA GLN A 131 -4.41 -8.94 -11.36
C GLN A 131 -4.71 -7.90 -10.27
N LYS A 132 -4.13 -6.71 -10.45
CA LYS A 132 -4.85 -5.44 -10.71
C LYS A 132 -5.60 -4.94 -9.48
N ASP A 133 -4.81 -4.43 -8.55
CA ASP A 133 -5.20 -3.20 -7.86
C ASP A 133 -4.52 -2.03 -8.60
N ALA A 134 -5.33 -1.04 -8.94
CA ALA A 134 -4.92 0.05 -9.81
C ALA A 134 -3.92 0.95 -9.07
N GLY A 135 -2.70 1.04 -9.62
CA GLY A 135 -1.84 2.20 -9.41
C GLY A 135 -0.81 2.11 -8.28
N ARG A 136 -0.03 1.03 -8.19
CA ARG A 136 1.38 1.08 -7.71
C ARG A 136 2.26 0.14 -8.55
N PRO A 137 3.41 0.57 -9.08
CA PRO A 137 4.30 -0.31 -9.80
C PRO A 137 5.02 -1.23 -8.81
N VAL A 138 4.50 -2.43 -8.59
CA VAL A 138 5.26 -3.53 -7.99
C VAL A 138 6.09 -4.16 -9.11
N ILE A 139 7.34 -3.74 -9.21
CA ILE A 139 8.33 -4.36 -10.10
C ILE A 139 8.56 -5.79 -9.57
N PRO A 140 8.36 -6.87 -10.37
CA PRO A 140 8.61 -8.26 -9.97
C PRO A 140 9.99 -8.40 -9.32
N GLN A 141 10.16 -9.20 -8.25
CA GLN A 141 11.46 -9.38 -7.56
C GLN A 141 12.62 -9.69 -8.52
N GLY A 142 12.38 -10.41 -9.62
CA GLY A 142 13.37 -10.66 -10.68
C GLY A 142 13.71 -9.45 -11.57
N GLN A 143 12.80 -8.48 -11.74
CA GLN A 143 13.08 -7.18 -12.40
C GLN A 143 13.65 -6.15 -11.41
N GLN A 144 13.23 -6.19 -10.15
CA GLN A 144 13.69 -5.28 -9.10
C GLN A 144 15.16 -5.55 -8.74
N ASN A 145 15.57 -6.82 -8.74
CA ASN A 145 16.98 -7.21 -8.62
C ASN A 145 17.81 -6.77 -9.82
N LYS A 146 17.28 -6.84 -11.05
CA LYS A 146 17.99 -6.36 -12.26
C LYS A 146 18.21 -4.85 -12.25
N HIS A 147 17.21 -4.06 -11.89
CA HIS A 147 17.35 -2.60 -11.81
C HIS A 147 18.33 -2.17 -10.71
N LEU A 148 18.31 -2.85 -9.56
CA LEU A 148 19.25 -2.60 -8.48
C LEU A 148 20.68 -2.97 -8.86
N GLU A 149 20.88 -4.14 -9.48
CA GLU A 149 22.20 -4.57 -9.96
C GLU A 149 22.75 -3.64 -11.04
N GLN A 150 21.88 -3.10 -11.91
CA GLN A 150 22.27 -2.09 -12.89
C GLN A 150 22.65 -0.77 -12.21
N ALA A 151 21.85 -0.28 -11.26
CA ALA A 151 22.16 0.96 -10.53
C ALA A 151 23.51 0.88 -9.79
N ILE A 152 23.81 -0.27 -9.16
CA ILE A 152 25.10 -0.52 -8.49
C ILE A 152 26.27 -0.46 -9.49
N ARG A 153 26.08 -0.99 -10.70
CA ARG A 153 27.10 -0.94 -11.78
C ARG A 153 27.30 0.48 -12.31
N ASP A 154 26.21 1.18 -12.61
CA ASP A 154 26.24 2.54 -13.16
C ASP A 154 26.89 3.53 -12.20
N LEU A 155 26.68 3.31 -10.89
CA LEU A 155 27.32 4.10 -9.83
C LEU A 155 28.76 3.68 -9.54
N HIS A 156 29.28 2.60 -10.14
CA HIS A 156 30.58 2.03 -9.79
C HIS A 156 30.74 1.84 -8.27
N ALA A 157 29.87 1.03 -7.68
CA ALA A 157 29.79 0.86 -6.22
C ALA A 157 31.12 0.44 -5.53
N GLU A 158 32.08 -0.12 -6.27
CA GLU A 158 33.44 -0.44 -5.82
C GLU A 158 34.32 0.79 -5.59
N GLN A 159 33.97 1.95 -6.16
CA GLN A 159 34.67 3.21 -5.97
C GLN A 159 34.24 3.97 -4.71
N TYR A 160 33.13 3.55 -4.10
CA TYR A 160 32.69 4.08 -2.81
C TYR A 160 33.61 3.56 -1.69
N GLU A 161 33.83 4.40 -0.68
CA GLU A 161 34.61 4.00 0.49
C GLU A 161 33.96 2.80 1.19
N THR A 162 34.75 1.78 1.54
CA THR A 162 34.27 0.57 2.22
C THR A 162 34.15 0.76 3.73
N SER A 163 33.58 1.88 4.17
CA SER A 163 33.28 2.23 5.55
C SER A 163 31.79 2.55 5.73
N ASP A 164 31.33 2.70 6.97
CA ASP A 164 29.92 3.02 7.26
C ASP A 164 29.46 4.29 6.50
N LYS A 165 30.34 5.30 6.38
CA LYS A 165 30.10 6.54 5.62
C LYS A 165 29.92 6.30 4.13
N GLY A 166 30.82 5.52 3.52
CA GLY A 166 30.76 5.25 2.09
C GLY A 166 29.58 4.37 1.72
N PHE A 167 29.26 3.37 2.54
CA PHE A 167 28.04 2.58 2.37
C PHE A 167 26.77 3.40 2.59
N GLY A 168 26.77 4.33 3.55
CA GLY A 168 25.67 5.26 3.77
C GLY A 168 25.39 6.13 2.54
N ARG A 169 26.45 6.70 1.95
CA ARG A 169 26.35 7.45 0.69
C ARG A 169 25.86 6.59 -0.47
N LEU A 170 26.39 5.38 -0.62
CA LEU A 170 25.95 4.45 -1.66
C LEU A 170 24.47 4.09 -1.52
N PHE A 171 24.00 3.78 -0.31
CA PHE A 171 22.59 3.51 -0.06
C PHE A 171 21.72 4.72 -0.45
N ALA A 172 22.15 5.92 -0.07
CA ALA A 172 21.44 7.15 -0.36
C ALA A 172 21.36 7.41 -1.88
N ASP A 173 22.46 7.24 -2.63
CA ASP A 173 22.48 7.43 -4.08
C ASP A 173 21.62 6.40 -4.82
N VAL A 174 21.69 5.12 -4.41
CA VAL A 174 20.90 4.03 -5.01
C VAL A 174 19.40 4.22 -4.77
N PHE A 175 19.01 4.71 -3.60
CA PHE A 175 17.61 4.78 -3.19
C PHE A 175 17.05 6.19 -3.00
N LYS A 176 17.72 7.25 -3.45
CA LYS A 176 17.23 8.64 -3.31
C LYS A 176 15.81 8.83 -3.85
N ASP A 177 15.42 8.09 -4.89
CA ASP A 177 14.10 8.18 -5.52
C ASP A 177 13.04 7.30 -4.84
N LYS A 178 13.43 6.60 -3.77
CA LYS A 178 12.58 5.68 -3.01
C LYS A 178 12.52 6.01 -1.53
N HIS A 179 13.65 6.37 -0.92
CA HIS A 179 13.81 6.64 0.51
C HIS A 179 14.60 7.93 0.71
N ARG A 180 14.05 8.84 1.50
CA ARG A 180 14.74 10.05 1.97
C ARG A 180 14.43 10.23 3.45
N TYR A 181 15.40 10.70 4.22
CA TYR A 181 15.19 10.94 5.64
C TYR A 181 14.38 12.23 5.84
N ASN A 182 13.48 12.24 6.83
CA ASN A 182 12.77 13.44 7.23
C ASN A 182 13.10 13.79 8.68
N PRO A 183 13.92 14.83 8.93
CA PRO A 183 14.31 15.24 10.28
C PRO A 183 13.13 15.66 11.16
N SER A 184 12.10 16.29 10.59
CA SER A 184 10.89 16.71 11.32
C SER A 184 10.12 15.50 11.87
N ARG A 185 10.12 14.38 11.13
CA ARG A 185 9.50 13.11 11.53
C ARG A 185 10.41 12.19 12.34
N LYS A 186 11.72 12.46 12.30
CA LYS A 186 12.78 11.60 12.86
C LYS A 186 12.78 10.18 12.28
N ASP A 187 12.30 10.03 11.06
CA ASP A 187 12.21 8.74 10.36
C ASP A 187 12.38 8.91 8.84
N PHE A 188 12.51 7.80 8.12
CA PHE A 188 12.47 7.80 6.67
C PHE A 188 11.04 8.05 6.17
N MET A 189 10.97 8.72 5.03
CA MET A 189 9.79 8.70 4.17
C MET A 189 10.08 7.85 2.95
N ARG A 190 9.03 7.22 2.42
CA ARG A 190 9.09 6.40 1.22
C ARG A 190 8.26 6.99 0.11
N TYR A 191 8.82 7.03 -1.09
CA TYR A 191 8.09 7.33 -2.30
C TYR A 191 7.33 6.09 -2.78
N ASP A 192 6.01 6.22 -3.01
CA ASP A 192 5.16 5.11 -3.43
C ASP A 192 4.95 5.00 -4.95
N GLY A 193 5.65 5.84 -5.71
CA GLY A 193 5.51 6.01 -7.15
C GLY A 193 4.63 7.21 -7.56
N LYS A 194 3.93 7.82 -6.60
CA LYS A 194 3.08 9.00 -6.83
C LYS A 194 3.31 10.11 -5.79
N ARG A 195 3.65 9.75 -4.55
CA ARG A 195 3.86 10.68 -3.44
C ARG A 195 4.78 10.10 -2.36
N TRP A 196 5.24 10.98 -1.48
CA TRP A 196 5.92 10.62 -0.25
C TRP A 196 4.92 10.26 0.84
N ILE A 197 5.14 9.11 1.48
CA ILE A 197 4.39 8.62 2.63
C ILE A 197 5.35 8.24 3.75
N ASP A 198 4.84 8.12 4.97
CA ASP A 198 5.64 7.66 6.09
C ASP A 198 6.14 6.23 5.87
N ASP A 199 7.44 6.01 6.05
CA ASP A 199 7.99 4.67 6.21
C ASP A 199 7.96 4.33 7.70
N ILE A 200 6.85 3.76 8.16
CA ILE A 200 6.63 3.49 9.59
C ILE A 200 7.79 2.67 10.14
N GLU A 201 8.47 3.23 11.14
CA GLU A 201 9.69 2.72 11.75
C GLU A 201 10.87 2.58 10.79
N GLY A 202 10.80 2.98 9.52
CA GLY A 202 11.83 2.75 8.51
C GLY A 202 11.88 1.31 7.97
N VAL A 203 10.77 0.57 8.02
CA VAL A 203 10.73 -0.85 7.62
C VAL A 203 11.11 -1.03 6.14
N SER A 204 10.66 -0.15 5.27
CA SER A 204 10.95 -0.24 3.83
C SER A 204 12.39 0.12 3.48
N ALA A 205 12.95 1.13 4.15
CA ALA A 205 14.37 1.46 4.07
C ALA A 205 15.23 0.28 4.52
N ARG A 206 14.90 -0.37 5.65
CA ARG A 206 15.59 -1.59 6.11
C ARG A 206 15.47 -2.77 5.14
N ALA A 207 14.32 -2.95 4.50
CA ALA A 207 14.17 -3.97 3.46
C ALA A 207 15.07 -3.68 2.26
N SER A 208 15.17 -2.42 1.85
CA SER A 208 16.02 -2.00 0.73
C SER A 208 17.52 -2.11 1.08
N ALA A 209 17.89 -1.88 2.34
CA ALA A 209 19.25 -2.10 2.83
C ALA A 209 19.67 -3.58 2.78
N LYS A 210 18.75 -4.51 3.04
CA LYS A 210 19.00 -5.96 2.85
C LYS A 210 19.22 -6.28 1.37
N ALA A 211 18.32 -5.79 0.51
CA ALA A 211 18.42 -6.01 -0.93
C ALA A 211 19.73 -5.47 -1.52
N LEU A 212 20.17 -4.28 -1.06
CA LEU A 212 21.46 -3.71 -1.44
C LEU A 212 22.62 -4.57 -0.98
N SER A 213 22.62 -5.02 0.28
CA SER A 213 23.65 -5.93 0.80
C SER A 213 23.78 -7.20 -0.07
N ASP A 214 22.66 -7.83 -0.40
CA ASP A 214 22.65 -9.05 -1.22
C ASP A 214 23.15 -8.79 -2.64
N ALA A 215 22.77 -7.65 -3.23
CA ALA A 215 23.19 -7.25 -4.57
C ALA A 215 24.68 -6.87 -4.60
N LEU A 216 25.21 -6.21 -3.58
CA LEU A 216 26.63 -5.86 -3.47
C LEU A 216 27.51 -7.08 -3.33
N VAL A 217 27.08 -8.12 -2.60
CA VAL A 217 27.82 -9.40 -2.53
C VAL A 217 27.92 -10.04 -3.92
N ARG A 218 26.80 -10.10 -4.67
CA ARG A 218 26.81 -10.63 -6.05
C ARG A 218 27.65 -9.78 -6.99
N TYR A 219 27.61 -8.46 -6.83
CA TYR A 219 28.42 -7.54 -7.60
C TYR A 219 29.91 -7.77 -7.35
N ALA A 220 30.32 -7.81 -6.08
CA ALA A 220 31.70 -7.99 -5.65
C ALA A 220 32.35 -9.27 -6.21
N VAL A 221 31.62 -10.38 -6.28
CA VAL A 221 32.13 -11.65 -6.86
C VAL A 221 32.64 -11.47 -8.30
N ASN A 222 32.08 -10.52 -9.07
CA ASN A 222 32.43 -10.31 -10.47
C ASN A 222 33.51 -9.24 -10.67
N VAL A 223 33.69 -8.31 -9.73
CA VAL A 223 34.57 -7.13 -9.91
C VAL A 223 35.81 -7.15 -9.01
N ASP A 224 35.78 -7.93 -7.93
CA ASP A 224 36.86 -7.92 -6.94
C ASP A 224 37.81 -9.10 -7.13
N THR A 225 38.91 -8.84 -7.84
CA THR A 225 39.96 -9.83 -8.08
C THR A 225 40.79 -10.15 -6.83
N GLU A 226 40.85 -9.25 -5.85
CA GLU A 226 41.69 -9.38 -4.64
C GLU A 226 40.90 -9.84 -3.40
N GLY A 227 39.57 -9.87 -3.47
CA GLY A 227 38.67 -10.29 -2.38
C GLY A 227 38.52 -9.25 -1.24
N LYS A 228 39.14 -8.07 -1.36
CA LYS A 228 39.08 -7.00 -0.34
C LYS A 228 37.70 -6.35 -0.27
N TYR A 229 37.11 -6.04 -1.41
CA TYR A 229 35.78 -5.44 -1.52
C TYR A 229 34.69 -6.44 -1.12
N LEU A 230 34.79 -7.70 -1.56
CA LEU A 230 33.90 -8.79 -1.17
C LEU A 230 33.87 -8.97 0.35
N LYS A 231 35.03 -8.93 1.01
CA LYS A 231 35.13 -9.01 2.47
C LYS A 231 34.42 -7.83 3.15
N ALA A 232 34.55 -6.63 2.60
CA ALA A 232 33.89 -5.44 3.14
C ALA A 232 32.36 -5.51 3.00
N VAL A 233 31.85 -5.82 1.81
CA VAL A 233 30.39 -5.91 1.57
C VAL A 233 29.76 -7.08 2.33
N ALA A 234 30.48 -8.19 2.54
CA ALA A 234 29.99 -9.31 3.34
C ALA A 234 29.71 -8.90 4.81
N ALA A 235 30.38 -7.85 5.31
CA ALA A 235 30.08 -7.31 6.64
C ALA A 235 28.67 -6.70 6.71
N LEU A 236 28.09 -6.21 5.60
CA LEU A 236 26.71 -5.70 5.53
C LEU A 236 25.65 -6.79 5.69
N CYS A 237 26.02 -8.08 5.64
CA CYS A 237 25.10 -9.16 6.01
C CYS A 237 24.73 -9.10 7.50
N ASN A 238 25.52 -8.43 8.34
CA ASN A 238 25.17 -8.16 9.73
C ASN A 238 24.19 -6.97 9.86
N ILE A 239 23.10 -7.17 10.60
CA ILE A 239 22.08 -6.13 10.84
C ILE A 239 22.66 -4.85 11.44
N ARG A 240 23.65 -4.96 12.35
CA ARG A 240 24.28 -3.79 12.97
C ARG A 240 24.91 -2.88 11.92
N ASN A 241 25.62 -3.46 10.97
CA ASN A 241 26.32 -2.71 9.92
C ASN A 241 25.32 -2.08 8.93
N ARG A 242 24.21 -2.77 8.60
CA ARG A 242 23.13 -2.14 7.81
C ARG A 242 22.45 -0.99 8.56
N ASN A 243 22.31 -1.10 9.88
CA ASN A 243 21.76 -0.01 10.68
C ASN A 243 22.72 1.19 10.70
N ASN A 244 24.03 0.97 10.83
CA ASN A 244 25.03 2.04 10.72
C ASN A 244 24.96 2.73 9.35
N MET A 245 24.95 1.94 8.26
CA MET A 245 24.77 2.43 6.89
C MET A 245 23.50 3.31 6.76
N LEU A 246 22.37 2.88 7.33
CA LEU A 246 21.14 3.67 7.32
C LEU A 246 21.19 4.92 8.21
N GLN A 247 22.05 4.96 9.23
CA GLN A 247 22.27 6.17 10.02
C GLN A 247 23.11 7.18 9.24
N ASP A 248 24.21 6.72 8.64
CA ASP A 248 25.10 7.55 7.82
C ASP A 248 24.50 7.95 6.47
N SER A 249 23.36 7.39 6.05
CA SER A 249 22.67 7.82 4.82
C SER A 249 21.75 9.03 5.02
N LYS A 250 21.47 9.42 6.27
CA LYS A 250 20.39 10.38 6.60
C LYS A 250 20.69 11.82 6.21
N ASP A 251 21.95 12.18 6.03
CA ASP A 251 22.42 13.53 5.74
C ASP A 251 22.71 13.76 4.25
N VAL A 252 22.54 12.73 3.40
CA VAL A 252 22.83 12.81 1.97
C VAL A 252 21.64 13.34 1.18
N TYR A 253 20.48 12.67 1.25
CA TYR A 253 19.22 13.13 0.66
C TYR A 253 18.13 13.13 1.73
N PHE A 254 17.76 14.32 2.18
CA PHE A 254 16.74 14.53 3.19
C PHE A 254 15.88 15.75 2.86
N PHE A 255 14.69 15.80 3.44
CA PHE A 255 13.82 16.97 3.38
C PHE A 255 12.99 17.07 4.65
N SER A 256 12.63 18.28 5.05
CA SER A 256 11.77 18.52 6.21
C SER A 256 10.29 18.55 5.82
N ASN A 257 9.39 18.53 6.81
CA ASN A 257 7.95 18.65 6.54
C ASN A 257 7.59 19.98 5.84
N GLU A 258 8.37 21.03 6.06
CA GLU A 258 8.17 22.35 5.46
C GLU A 258 8.52 22.38 3.97
N GLN A 259 9.22 21.35 3.47
CA GLN A 259 9.53 21.19 2.05
C GLN A 259 8.50 20.32 1.31
N LEU A 260 7.58 19.69 2.04
CA LEU A 260 6.49 18.91 1.44
C LEU A 260 5.37 19.82 0.95
N ASP A 261 4.85 19.53 -0.24
CA ASP A 261 3.69 20.21 -0.83
C ASP A 261 3.83 21.76 -0.88
N VAL A 262 5.06 22.28 -1.05
CA VAL A 262 5.35 23.73 -1.07
C VAL A 262 4.84 24.41 -2.35
N ASN A 263 4.82 23.69 -3.47
CA ASN A 263 4.35 24.26 -4.72
C ASN A 263 2.83 24.25 -4.78
N ASP A 264 2.23 25.41 -4.49
CA ASP A 264 0.79 25.65 -4.52
C ASP A 264 0.12 25.39 -5.88
N TYR A 265 0.89 25.32 -6.96
CA TYR A 265 0.38 25.12 -8.31
C TYR A 265 0.48 23.66 -8.78
N PHE A 266 1.05 22.76 -7.98
CA PHE A 266 1.09 21.33 -8.30
C PHE A 266 -0.12 20.61 -7.72
N LEU A 267 -0.98 20.13 -8.61
CA LEU A 267 -2.09 19.25 -8.26
C LEU A 267 -1.71 17.79 -8.55
N ASN A 268 -1.43 17.02 -7.50
CA ASN A 268 -1.10 15.61 -7.65
C ASN A 268 -2.37 14.76 -7.87
N LEU A 269 -2.41 13.98 -8.95
CA LEU A 269 -3.56 13.16 -9.39
C LEU A 269 -3.15 11.69 -9.48
N GLN A 270 -4.10 10.77 -9.69
CA GLN A 270 -3.79 9.33 -9.71
C GLN A 270 -2.91 8.88 -10.87
N ASN A 271 -2.89 9.64 -11.97
CA ASN A 271 -2.18 9.30 -13.20
C ASN A 271 -1.00 10.24 -13.52
N GLY A 272 -0.75 11.26 -12.70
CA GLY A 272 0.33 12.23 -12.90
C GLY A 272 0.17 13.47 -12.03
N THR A 273 0.96 14.49 -12.31
CA THR A 273 0.90 15.78 -11.59
C THR A 273 0.56 16.87 -12.58
N LEU A 274 -0.44 17.69 -12.26
CA LEU A 274 -0.84 18.83 -13.09
C LEU A 274 -0.18 20.10 -12.55
N ASP A 275 0.59 20.78 -13.40
CA ASP A 275 1.15 22.10 -13.14
C ASP A 275 0.16 23.18 -13.60
N LEU A 276 -0.31 23.99 -12.66
CA LEU A 276 -1.30 25.06 -12.83
C LEU A 276 -0.68 26.46 -12.81
N SER A 277 0.66 26.58 -12.87
CA SER A 277 1.36 27.87 -12.74
C SER A 277 1.26 28.77 -13.98
N GLY A 278 1.03 28.18 -15.16
CA GLY A 278 0.89 28.90 -16.42
C GLY A 278 -0.56 29.15 -16.85
N ASP A 279 -0.74 29.79 -18.00
CA ASP A 279 -2.07 30.06 -18.58
C ASP A 279 -2.86 28.79 -18.94
N LYS A 280 -2.15 27.67 -19.14
CA LYS A 280 -2.72 26.36 -19.45
C LYS A 280 -2.10 25.31 -18.54
N PRO A 281 -2.87 24.30 -18.10
CA PRO A 281 -2.35 23.23 -17.29
C PRO A 281 -1.35 22.37 -18.08
N VAL A 282 -0.22 22.04 -17.46
CA VAL A 282 0.78 21.12 -18.03
C VAL A 282 0.76 19.80 -17.26
N PHE A 283 0.56 18.69 -17.97
CA PHE A 283 0.54 17.37 -17.35
C PHE A 283 1.95 16.77 -17.31
N LEU A 284 2.42 16.46 -16.11
CA LEU A 284 3.75 15.94 -15.81
C LEU A 284 3.66 14.50 -15.28
N SER A 285 4.68 13.71 -15.57
CA SER A 285 4.88 12.44 -14.88
C SER A 285 5.22 12.68 -13.41
N HIS A 286 4.78 11.78 -12.55
CA HIS A 286 5.14 11.79 -11.14
C HIS A 286 6.66 11.76 -10.96
N SER A 287 7.17 12.57 -10.04
CA SER A 287 8.58 12.57 -9.67
C SER A 287 8.75 12.67 -8.15
N PRO A 288 9.68 11.92 -7.54
CA PRO A 288 10.03 12.05 -6.13
C PRO A 288 10.57 13.45 -5.79
N ASP A 289 11.16 14.15 -6.76
CA ASP A 289 11.72 15.51 -6.55
C ASP A 289 10.66 16.60 -6.43
N MET A 290 9.39 16.29 -6.75
CA MET A 290 8.28 17.21 -6.52
C MET A 290 7.89 17.33 -5.03
N LEU A 291 8.38 16.42 -4.18
CA LEU A 291 8.12 16.41 -2.73
C LEU A 291 6.62 16.52 -2.35
N LEU A 292 5.75 15.86 -3.13
CA LEU A 292 4.30 15.86 -2.87
C LEU A 292 3.96 14.74 -1.89
N SER A 293 3.20 15.06 -0.83
CA SER A 293 2.65 14.08 0.14
C SER A 293 1.14 13.89 -0.03
N LYS A 294 0.46 14.86 -0.65
CA LYS A 294 -0.97 14.81 -0.92
C LYS A 294 -1.23 14.27 -2.32
N ILE A 295 -2.39 13.64 -2.51
CA ILE A 295 -2.86 13.18 -3.82
C ILE A 295 -4.38 13.26 -3.87
N CYS A 296 -4.90 13.76 -4.98
CA CYS A 296 -6.32 13.73 -5.28
C CYS A 296 -6.70 12.34 -5.81
N SER A 297 -7.91 11.87 -5.47
CA SER A 297 -8.42 10.56 -5.91
C SER A 297 -8.88 10.55 -7.38
N ALA A 298 -8.74 11.66 -8.10
CA ALA A 298 -9.13 11.79 -9.51
C ALA A 298 -7.96 11.52 -10.47
N GLU A 299 -8.30 11.18 -11.71
CA GLU A 299 -7.38 11.12 -12.84
C GLU A 299 -7.58 12.32 -13.77
N TYR A 300 -6.49 12.86 -14.31
CA TYR A 300 -6.55 13.91 -15.32
C TYR A 300 -6.94 13.33 -16.68
N ASN A 301 -8.02 13.83 -17.27
CA ASN A 301 -8.39 13.57 -18.66
C ASN A 301 -8.79 14.89 -19.34
N PRO A 302 -7.96 15.45 -20.23
CA PRO A 302 -8.25 16.72 -20.89
C PRO A 302 -9.45 16.65 -21.86
N ALA A 303 -9.83 15.44 -22.28
CA ALA A 303 -10.99 15.21 -23.15
C ALA A 303 -12.29 14.93 -22.37
N ALA A 304 -12.25 14.89 -21.03
CA ALA A 304 -13.43 14.64 -20.23
C ALA A 304 -14.46 15.78 -20.39
N ASP A 305 -15.72 15.41 -20.60
CA ASP A 305 -16.85 16.33 -20.64
C ASP A 305 -17.72 16.15 -19.38
N CYS A 306 -18.22 17.24 -18.84
CA CYS A 306 -18.98 17.28 -17.59
C CYS A 306 -20.41 17.79 -17.85
N ARG A 307 -21.17 17.07 -18.70
CA ARG A 307 -22.49 17.51 -19.18
C ARG A 307 -23.49 17.78 -18.06
N GLU A 308 -23.63 16.85 -17.14
CA GLU A 308 -24.57 16.99 -16.01
C GLU A 308 -24.17 18.15 -15.10
N TRP A 309 -22.86 18.37 -14.90
CA TRP A 309 -22.35 19.52 -14.14
C TRP A 309 -22.63 20.85 -14.84
N LYS A 310 -22.36 20.95 -16.15
CA LYS A 310 -22.67 22.15 -16.95
C LYS A 310 -24.17 22.46 -16.94
N LYS A 311 -25.01 21.42 -17.09
CA LYS A 311 -26.47 21.54 -17.01
C LYS A 311 -26.92 22.00 -15.63
N PHE A 312 -26.40 21.38 -14.57
CA PHE A 312 -26.67 21.76 -13.19
C PHE A 312 -26.31 23.23 -12.92
N LEU A 313 -25.11 23.68 -13.32
CA LEU A 313 -24.68 25.07 -13.16
C LEU A 313 -25.59 26.07 -13.88
N LEU A 314 -26.02 25.75 -15.11
CA LEU A 314 -26.96 26.59 -15.87
C LEU A 314 -28.34 26.66 -15.20
N GLU A 315 -28.84 25.54 -14.68
CA GLU A 315 -30.13 25.47 -13.99
C GLU A 315 -30.13 26.31 -12.71
N ILE A 316 -29.11 26.16 -11.85
CA ILE A 316 -29.06 26.90 -10.57
C ILE A 316 -28.81 28.40 -10.78
N MET A 317 -28.11 28.78 -11.86
CA MET A 317 -27.84 30.17 -12.23
C MET A 317 -28.92 30.78 -13.13
N GLN A 318 -29.99 30.03 -13.48
CA GLN A 318 -31.09 30.48 -14.34
C GLN A 318 -30.63 31.04 -15.70
N GLY A 319 -29.60 30.43 -16.28
CA GLY A 319 -29.01 30.88 -17.55
C GLY A 319 -28.07 32.09 -17.45
N ASP A 320 -27.77 32.58 -16.25
CA ASP A 320 -26.77 33.65 -16.03
C ASP A 320 -25.35 33.12 -16.25
N THR A 321 -24.85 33.29 -17.47
CA THR A 321 -23.53 32.82 -17.89
C THR A 321 -22.39 33.47 -17.15
N GLU A 322 -22.54 34.73 -16.71
CA GLU A 322 -21.50 35.46 -15.99
C GLU A 322 -21.30 34.85 -14.60
N LYS A 323 -22.39 34.58 -13.88
CA LYS A 323 -22.33 33.90 -12.57
C LYS A 323 -21.84 32.46 -12.69
N THR A 324 -22.22 31.73 -13.74
CA THR A 324 -21.69 30.39 -14.01
C THR A 324 -20.17 30.41 -14.17
N LEU A 325 -19.63 31.33 -14.96
CA LEU A 325 -18.17 31.49 -15.14
C LEU A 325 -17.49 31.90 -13.83
N TYR A 326 -18.13 32.74 -13.01
CA TYR A 326 -17.61 33.13 -11.71
C TYR A 326 -17.52 31.94 -10.74
N LEU A 327 -18.54 31.09 -10.66
CA LEU A 327 -18.49 29.85 -9.88
C LEU A 327 -17.41 28.88 -10.39
N GLN A 328 -17.28 28.77 -11.72
CA GLN A 328 -16.21 27.96 -12.31
C GLN A 328 -14.82 28.48 -11.92
N LYS A 329 -14.63 29.81 -11.87
CA LYS A 329 -13.40 30.43 -11.40
C LYS A 329 -13.13 30.10 -9.93
N ILE A 330 -14.15 30.15 -9.07
CA ILE A 330 -14.04 29.77 -7.65
C ILE A 330 -13.59 28.30 -7.53
N ALA A 331 -14.26 27.39 -8.25
CA ALA A 331 -13.88 25.98 -8.25
C ALA A 331 -12.44 25.76 -8.75
N GLY A 332 -12.00 26.53 -9.74
CA GLY A 332 -10.61 26.50 -10.23
C GLY A 332 -9.59 26.99 -9.21
N LEU A 333 -9.90 28.03 -8.42
CA LEU A 333 -9.03 28.50 -7.35
C LEU A 333 -8.81 27.40 -6.28
N SER A 334 -9.84 26.61 -5.99
CA SER A 334 -9.76 25.49 -5.04
C SER A 334 -8.84 24.34 -5.50
N LEU A 335 -8.38 24.34 -6.76
CA LEU A 335 -7.41 23.37 -7.26
C LEU A 335 -5.96 23.74 -6.91
N THR A 336 -5.72 24.97 -6.47
CA THR A 336 -4.40 25.48 -6.07
C THR A 336 -4.32 25.65 -4.55
N GLY A 337 -3.11 25.53 -4.00
CA GLY A 337 -2.82 25.86 -2.60
C GLY A 337 -2.70 27.36 -2.32
N ASN A 338 -2.71 28.22 -3.36
CA ASN A 338 -2.44 29.65 -3.21
C ASN A 338 -3.59 30.33 -2.46
N THR A 339 -3.26 30.93 -1.31
CA THR A 339 -4.20 31.66 -0.45
C THR A 339 -4.07 33.18 -0.51
N GLU A 340 -3.30 33.75 -1.44
CA GLU A 340 -2.99 35.19 -1.52
C GLU A 340 -4.23 36.09 -1.65
N ARG A 341 -5.35 35.55 -2.14
CA ARG A 341 -6.58 36.33 -2.32
C ARG A 341 -7.31 36.61 -1.01
N GLU A 342 -7.07 35.85 0.06
CA GLU A 342 -7.78 35.96 1.35
C GLU A 342 -9.32 36.06 1.20
N THR A 343 -9.88 35.40 0.18
CA THR A 343 -11.30 35.51 -0.19
C THR A 343 -12.14 34.40 0.45
N CYS A 344 -13.29 34.77 1.03
CA CYS A 344 -14.33 33.85 1.43
C CYS A 344 -15.57 34.03 0.53
N PHE A 345 -16.11 32.93 0.00
CA PHE A 345 -17.28 32.96 -0.88
C PHE A 345 -18.54 32.51 -0.12
N ILE A 346 -19.51 33.43 0.01
CA ILE A 346 -20.81 33.13 0.63
C ILE A 346 -21.84 32.93 -0.46
N LEU A 347 -22.29 31.68 -0.65
CA LEU A 347 -23.33 31.34 -1.60
C LEU A 347 -24.71 31.46 -0.94
N PHE A 348 -25.50 32.47 -1.33
CA PHE A 348 -26.84 32.72 -0.80
C PHE A 348 -27.92 32.68 -1.89
N GLY A 349 -29.17 32.41 -1.50
CA GLY A 349 -30.30 32.19 -2.40
C GLY A 349 -31.54 31.70 -1.66
N SER A 350 -32.71 31.64 -2.30
CA SER A 350 -33.95 31.13 -1.68
C SER A 350 -33.83 29.64 -1.32
N THR A 351 -34.38 29.23 -0.17
CA THR A 351 -34.26 27.89 0.45
C THR A 351 -34.68 26.71 -0.42
N THR A 352 -35.45 26.93 -1.49
CA THR A 352 -35.93 25.89 -2.42
C THR A 352 -34.93 25.43 -3.47
N ARG A 353 -33.79 26.11 -3.63
CA ARG A 353 -32.79 25.75 -4.64
C ARG A 353 -31.63 25.03 -3.97
N LYS A 354 -31.55 23.72 -4.20
CA LYS A 354 -30.55 22.74 -3.70
C LYS A 354 -29.13 23.31 -3.46
N LYS A 355 -28.92 24.00 -2.33
CA LYS A 355 -27.64 24.64 -1.97
C LYS A 355 -26.56 23.64 -1.51
N TYR A 356 -26.95 22.42 -1.19
CA TYR A 356 -26.10 21.42 -0.53
C TYR A 356 -25.28 20.54 -1.49
N ILE A 357 -25.19 20.87 -2.79
CA ILE A 357 -24.65 19.96 -3.83
C ILE A 357 -23.38 20.52 -4.52
N LEU A 358 -22.86 21.68 -4.09
CA LEU A 358 -21.62 22.24 -4.66
C LEU A 358 -20.38 21.73 -3.94
#